data_AF-A0A956T106-F1
#
_entry.id   AF-A0A956T106-F1
#
_cell.length_a   1.000
_cell.length_b   1.000
_cell.length_c   1.000
_cell.angle_alpha   90.00
_cell.angle_beta   90.00
_cell.angle_gamma   90.00
#
_symmetry.space_group_name_H-M   'P 1'
#
loop_
_entity.id
_entity.type
_entity.pdbx_description
1 polymer ?
#
loop_
_entity_poly.entity_id
_entity_poly.type
_entity_poly.pdbx_seq_one_letter_code
_entity_poly.pdbx_strand_id
1 'polypeptide(L)' 'MKNLTLAIDENLVKRARKAAKSLGKSLNQVVREYLEELAGTSDREALVEELRQLRLTASGDSGGWKFDRDEIYD' A
#
# COMPACT_ATOMS: atom_id res chain seq x y z
N MET A 1 -0.96 13.31 21.12
CA MET A 1 0.11 12.42 20.60
C MET A 1 0.53 11.45 21.69
N LYS A 2 0.74 10.17 21.36
CA LYS A 2 1.29 9.16 22.28
C LYS A 2 2.56 8.57 21.64
N ASN A 3 3.56 8.29 22.46
CA ASN A 3 4.83 7.72 21.99
C ASN A 3 4.78 6.18 22.11
N LEU A 4 5.29 5.50 21.08
CA LEU A 4 5.46 4.04 21.07
C LEU A 4 6.95 3.73 21.01
N THR A 5 7.44 2.91 21.94
CA THR A 5 8.81 2.40 21.95
C THR A 5 8.78 0.91 21.63
N LEU A 6 9.53 0.49 20.61
CA LEU A 6 9.61 -0.89 20.16
C LEU A 6 11.04 -1.41 20.38
N ALA A 7 11.16 -2.54 21.09
CA ALA A 7 12.40 -3.28 21.17
C ALA A 7 12.50 -4.20 19.95
N ILE A 8 13.41 -3.92 19.04
CA ILE A 8 13.61 -4.66 17.80
C ILE A 8 15.10 -4.79 17.49
N ASP A 9 15.46 -5.85 16.76
CA ASP A 9 16.83 -6.11 16.33
C ASP A 9 17.39 -4.97 15.45
N GLU A 10 18.66 -4.60 15.65
CA GLU A 10 19.28 -3.48 14.96
C GLU A 10 19.41 -3.72 13.45
N ASN A 11 19.67 -4.97 13.03
CA ASN A 11 19.76 -5.32 11.61
C ASN A 11 18.38 -5.23 10.94
N LEU A 12 17.33 -5.61 11.66
CA LEU A 12 15.96 -5.39 11.21
C LEU A 12 15.65 -3.90 11.02
N VAL A 13 16.04 -3.03 11.96
CA VAL A 13 15.88 -1.57 11.83
C VAL A 13 16.57 -1.03 10.59
N LYS A 14 17.81 -1.47 10.32
CA LYS A 14 18.58 -1.04 9.14
C LYS A 14 17.87 -1.43 7.84
N ARG A 15 17.41 -2.68 7.74
CA ARG A 15 16.67 -3.15 6.56
C ARG A 15 15.34 -2.42 6.38
N ALA A 16 14.59 -2.24 7.46
CA ALA A 16 13.30 -1.55 7.43
C ALA A 16 13.45 -0.08 7.02
N ARG A 17 14.49 0.63 7.51
CA ARG A 17 14.80 1.99 7.06
C ARG A 17 15.15 2.06 5.58
N LYS A 18 15.92 1.10 5.06
CA LYS A 18 16.26 1.03 3.63
C LYS A 18 15.00 0.86 2.79
N ALA A 19 14.10 -0.04 3.19
CA ALA A 19 12.83 -0.28 2.51
C ALA A 19 11.91 0.95 2.57
N ALA A 20 11.79 1.61 3.73
CA ALA A 20 11.01 2.83 3.86
C ALA A 20 11.56 3.95 2.95
N LYS A 21 12.89 4.08 2.87
CA LYS A 21 13.54 5.08 2.01
C LYS A 21 13.27 4.83 0.52
N SER A 22 13.22 3.57 0.06
CA SER A 22 12.82 3.28 -1.33
C SER A 22 11.38 3.68 -1.63
N LEU A 23 10.53 3.79 -0.62
CA LEU A 23 9.16 4.30 -0.74
C LEU A 23 9.05 5.82 -0.52
N GLY A 24 10.18 6.52 -0.34
CA GLY A 24 10.20 7.95 0.00
C GLY A 24 9.67 8.28 1.40
N LYS A 25 9.56 7.29 2.29
CA LYS A 25 8.97 7.42 3.63
C LYS A 25 10.00 7.22 4.74
N SER A 26 9.71 7.74 5.93
CA SER A 26 10.45 7.40 7.14
C SER A 26 9.95 6.08 7.75
N LEU A 27 10.80 5.38 8.50
CA LEU A 27 10.37 4.15 9.20
C LEU A 27 9.18 4.42 10.14
N ASN A 28 9.18 5.54 10.86
CA ASN A 28 8.09 5.90 11.76
C ASN A 28 6.77 6.17 11.00
N GLN A 29 6.86 6.72 9.79
CA GLN A 29 5.68 6.92 8.95
C GLN A 29 5.11 5.58 8.50
N VAL A 30 5.94 4.65 8.02
CA VAL A 30 5.49 3.31 7.63
C VAL A 30 4.85 2.57 8.82
N VAL A 31 5.45 2.65 10.01
CA VAL A 31 4.88 2.04 11.22
C VAL A 31 3.54 2.68 11.58
N ARG A 32 3.39 4.00 11.45
CA ARG A 32 2.13 4.69 11.72
C ARG A 32 1.04 4.26 10.74
N GLU A 33 1.33 4.30 9.44
CA GLU A 33 0.39 3.87 8.40
C GLU A 33 -0.05 2.42 8.61
N TYR A 34 0.89 1.52 8.96
CA TYR A 34 0.56 0.14 9.27
C TYR A 34 -0.35 0.01 10.51
N LEU A 35 -0.10 0.79 11.57
CA LEU A 35 -0.95 0.79 12.75
C LEU A 35 -2.34 1.39 12.48
N GLU A 36 -2.43 2.39 11.60
CA GLU A 36 -3.70 2.94 11.13
C GLU A 36 -4.48 1.92 10.29
N GLU A 37 -3.81 1.19 9.40
CA GLU A 37 -4.42 0.09 8.65
C GLU A 37 -4.88 -1.04 9.58
N LEU A 38 -4.02 -1.45 10.52
CA LEU A 38 -4.32 -2.50 11.48
C LEU A 38 -5.47 -2.13 12.42
N ALA A 39 -5.55 -0.87 12.84
CA ALA A 39 -6.65 -0.36 13.65
C ALA A 39 -7.95 -0.14 12.86
N GLY A 40 -7.93 -0.38 11.54
CA GLY A 40 -9.08 -0.16 10.66
C GLY A 40 -9.36 1.33 10.39
N THR A 41 -8.41 2.22 10.71
CA THR A 41 -8.49 3.66 10.41
C THR A 41 -8.00 4.01 9.02
N SER A 42 -7.32 3.11 8.29
CA SER A 42 -7.27 3.22 6.83
C SER A 42 -8.71 3.06 6.36
N ASP A 43 -9.32 4.14 5.91
CA ASP A 43 -10.74 4.22 5.58
C ASP A 43 -11.06 3.30 4.39
N ARG A 44 -11.18 2.00 4.71
CA ARG A 44 -11.40 0.92 3.75
C ARG A 44 -12.73 1.13 3.05
N GLU A 45 -13.68 1.74 3.75
CA GLU A 45 -14.95 2.15 3.19
C GLU A 45 -14.78 3.30 2.21
N ALA A 46 -13.98 4.34 2.52
CA ALA A 46 -13.66 5.39 1.56
C ALA A 46 -12.88 4.87 0.34
N LEU A 47 -11.96 3.92 0.50
CA LEU A 47 -11.24 3.31 -0.63
C LEU A 47 -12.20 2.52 -1.53
N VAL A 48 -13.11 1.74 -0.92
CA VAL A 48 -14.14 1.00 -1.66
C VAL A 48 -15.08 1.97 -2.37
N GLU A 49 -15.43 3.09 -1.73
CA GLU A 49 -16.29 4.10 -2.33
C GLU A 49 -15.60 4.85 -3.46
N GLU A 50 -14.34 5.23 -3.30
CA GLU A 50 -13.50 5.79 -4.37
C GLU A 50 -13.45 4.84 -5.58
N LEU A 51 -13.22 3.55 -5.34
CA LEU A 51 -13.22 2.55 -6.40
C LEU A 51 -14.59 2.45 -7.11
N ARG A 52 -15.71 2.54 -6.36
CA ARG A 52 -17.04 2.58 -6.96
C ARG A 52 -17.25 3.83 -7.81
N GLN A 53 -16.83 5.00 -7.33
CA GLN A 53 -16.94 6.25 -8.09
C GLN A 53 -16.10 6.21 -9.37
N LEU A 54 -14.87 5.70 -9.30
CA LEU A 54 -14.01 5.50 -10.46
C LEU A 54 -14.65 4.54 -11.47
N ARG A 55 -15.24 3.43 -11.02
CA ARG A 55 -15.99 2.51 -11.90
C ARG A 55 -17.17 3.18 -12.61
N LEU A 56 -17.87 4.09 -11.94
CA LEU A 56 -19.04 4.77 -12.51
C LEU A 56 -18.66 5.87 -13.50
N THR A 57 -17.50 6.49 -13.32
CA THR A 57 -17.06 7.67 -14.08
C THR A 57 -16.04 7.37 -15.18
N ALA A 58 -15.28 6.29 -15.03
CA ALA A 58 -14.28 5.87 -16.03
C ALA A 58 -14.93 4.99 -17.10
N SER A 59 -14.68 5.32 -18.37
CA SER A 59 -15.19 4.55 -19.51
C SER A 59 -14.42 3.26 -19.78
N GLY A 60 -13.28 3.04 -19.13
CA GLY A 60 -12.42 1.85 -19.27
C GLY A 60 -12.03 1.51 -20.71
N ASP A 61 -10.80 1.78 -21.13
CA ASP A 61 -10.31 1.42 -22.47
C ASP A 61 -9.09 0.50 -22.36
N SER A 62 -9.25 -0.77 -22.77
CA SER A 62 -8.13 -1.72 -22.83
C SER A 62 -7.34 -1.62 -24.14
N GLY A 63 -7.67 -0.67 -25.02
CA GLY A 63 -7.01 -0.50 -26.32
C GLY A 63 -7.17 -1.72 -27.23
N GLY A 64 -8.21 -2.52 -27.02
CA GLY A 64 -8.42 -3.80 -27.72
C GLY A 64 -7.60 -4.96 -27.17
N TRP A 65 -6.80 -4.75 -26.12
CA TRP A 65 -6.07 -5.82 -25.45
C TRP A 65 -7.03 -6.85 -24.87
N LYS A 66 -6.72 -8.13 -25.09
CA LYS A 66 -7.43 -9.28 -24.57
C LYS A 66 -6.42 -10.17 -23.87
N PHE A 67 -6.81 -10.69 -22.71
CA PHE A 67 -6.01 -11.66 -22.00
C PHE A 67 -5.83 -12.91 -22.87
N ASP A 68 -4.57 -13.27 -23.13
CA ASP A 68 -4.17 -14.54 -23.70
C ASP A 68 -3.28 -15.26 -22.67
N ARG A 69 -3.70 -16.45 -22.25
CA ARG A 69 -2.98 -17.23 -21.25
C ARG A 69 -1.66 -17.77 -21.81
N ASP A 70 -1.59 -17.96 -23.12
CA ASP A 70 -0.44 -18.61 -23.75
C ASP A 70 0.77 -17.66 -23.83
N GLU A 71 0.57 -16.34 -23.69
CA GLU A 71 1.63 -15.32 -23.55
C GLU A 71 2.44 -15.43 -22.23
N ILE A 72 1.99 -16.24 -21.27
CA ILE A 72 2.62 -16.34 -19.94
C ILE A 72 3.84 -17.28 -19.93
N TYR A 73 3.99 -18.11 -20.96
CA TYR A 73 4.96 -19.23 -20.98
C TYR A 73 6.24 -19.00 -21.79
N ASP A 74 6.51 -17.77 -22.26
CA ASP A 74 7.75 -17.37 -22.95
C ASP A 74 8.84 -16.81 -22.00
#